data_AF-A0A533I8A2-F1
#
_entry.id   AF-A0A533I8A2-F1
#
_cell.length_a   1.000
_cell.length_b   1.000
_cell.length_c   1.000
_cell.angle_alpha   90.00
_cell.angle_beta   90.00
_cell.angle_gamma   90.00
#
_symmetry.space_group_name_H-M   'P 1'
#
loop_
_entity.id
_entity.type
_entity.pdbx_description
1 polymer ?
#
loop_
_entity_poly.entity_id
_entity_poly.type
_entity_poly.pdbx_seq_one_letter_code
_entity_poly.pdbx_strand_id
1 'polypeptide(L)'
;MMPHGLWTLEEGWWLRGAAEAVRHMAPNCIMVFPEGILQGQEIIDGLASAPRWDGVTITNRRVAESDDVAVLAYRAEARRAGAPTRLVLCCSSWVRLGNWRLIAHQQTNI
;
A
#
# COMPACT_ATOMS: atom_id res chain seq x y z
N MET A 1 -7.89 -9.07 18.60
CA MET A 1 -6.55 -9.53 18.19
C MET A 1 -5.82 -8.31 17.69
N MET A 2 -4.65 -7.96 18.22
CA MET A 2 -4.04 -6.65 17.99
C MET A 2 -3.79 -6.37 16.49
N PRO A 3 -3.99 -5.13 16.01
CA PRO A 3 -3.84 -4.73 14.59
C PRO A 3 -2.40 -4.80 14.04
N HIS A 4 -1.46 -5.43 14.74
CA HIS A 4 -0.05 -5.58 14.32
C HIS A 4 0.10 -6.25 12.95
N GLY A 5 -0.79 -7.20 12.61
CA GLY A 5 -0.74 -7.89 11.32
C GLY A 5 -0.98 -6.96 10.13
N LEU A 6 -1.93 -6.01 10.23
CA LEU A 6 -2.26 -5.09 9.14
C LEU A 6 -1.11 -4.11 8.86
N TRP A 7 -0.43 -3.61 9.89
CA TRP A 7 0.74 -2.75 9.69
C TRP A 7 1.93 -3.49 9.09
N THR A 8 2.17 -4.74 9.48
CA THR A 8 3.18 -5.59 8.81
C THR A 8 2.82 -5.86 7.35
N LEU A 9 1.54 -6.06 7.05
CA LEU A 9 1.07 -6.20 5.67
C LEU A 9 1.26 -4.91 4.88
N GLU A 10 1.00 -3.76 5.47
CA GLU A 10 1.19 -2.44 4.86
C GLU A 10 2.68 -2.14 4.61
N GLU A 11 3.56 -2.35 5.59
CA GLU A 11 5.00 -2.21 5.41
C GLU A 11 5.50 -3.16 4.31
N GLY A 12 4.99 -4.39 4.28
CA GLY A 12 5.26 -5.33 3.20
C GLY A 12 4.74 -4.84 1.84
N TRP A 13 3.60 -4.16 1.75
CA TRP A 13 3.11 -3.59 0.50
C TRP A 13 4.11 -2.60 -0.11
N TRP A 14 4.78 -1.79 0.72
CA TRP A 14 5.82 -0.86 0.27
C TRP A 14 7.11 -1.54 -0.21
N LEU A 15 7.52 -2.61 0.48
CA LEU A 15 8.87 -3.18 0.30
C LEU A 15 8.90 -4.42 -0.61
N ARG A 16 7.77 -5.11 -0.78
CA ARG A 16 7.68 -6.31 -1.60
C ARG A 16 7.79 -5.99 -3.09
N GLY A 17 8.27 -6.97 -3.84
CA GLY A 17 8.31 -6.88 -5.30
C GLY A 17 6.92 -6.97 -5.92
N ALA A 18 6.78 -6.44 -7.14
CA ALA A 18 5.53 -6.42 -7.90
C ALA A 18 4.75 -7.77 -7.86
N ALA A 19 5.43 -8.88 -8.16
CA ALA A 19 4.80 -10.21 -8.16
C ALA A 19 4.25 -10.64 -6.80
N GLU A 20 4.88 -10.23 -5.70
CA GLU A 20 4.43 -10.56 -4.35
C GLU A 20 3.35 -9.58 -3.90
N ALA A 21 3.49 -8.30 -4.22
CA ALA A 21 2.49 -7.28 -3.98
C ALA A 21 1.13 -7.66 -4.61
N VAL A 22 1.13 -8.13 -5.86
CA VAL A 22 -0.08 -8.62 -6.57
C VAL A 22 -0.75 -9.80 -5.84
N ARG A 23 0.02 -10.71 -5.23
CA ARG A 23 -0.56 -11.85 -4.47
C ARG A 23 -1.30 -11.40 -3.21
N HIS A 24 -0.98 -10.21 -2.70
CA HIS A 24 -1.62 -9.63 -1.52
C HIS A 24 -2.74 -8.64 -1.87
N MET A 25 -3.05 -8.43 -3.15
CA MET A 25 -4.14 -7.58 -3.60
C MET A 25 -5.45 -8.36 -3.79
N ALA A 26 -6.58 -7.67 -3.62
CA ALA A 26 -7.87 -8.17 -4.05
C ALA A 26 -7.99 -8.11 -5.59
N PRO A 27 -8.77 -8.99 -6.25
CA PRO A 27 -8.88 -9.01 -7.71
C PRO A 27 -9.38 -7.69 -8.34
N ASN A 28 -10.18 -6.94 -7.59
CA ASN A 28 -10.77 -5.65 -7.99
C ASN A 28 -10.09 -4.45 -7.31
N CYS A 29 -8.80 -4.57 -6.98
CA CYS A 29 -8.07 -3.50 -6.30
C CYS A 29 -7.95 -2.24 -7.17
N ILE A 30 -8.16 -1.08 -6.54
CA ILE A 30 -8.03 0.25 -7.17
C ILE A 30 -6.93 1.03 -6.46
N MET A 31 -6.11 1.74 -7.22
CA MET A 31 -5.08 2.62 -6.67
C MET A 31 -5.21 4.04 -7.20
N VAL A 32 -4.93 5.02 -6.34
CA VAL A 32 -4.96 6.44 -6.68
C VAL A 32 -3.60 7.05 -6.33
N PHE A 33 -2.90 7.51 -7.36
CA PHE A 33 -1.65 8.24 -7.23
C PHE A 33 -1.82 9.66 -7.79
N PRO A 34 -0.89 10.59 -7.51
CA PRO A 34 -0.93 11.93 -8.12
C PRO A 34 -1.04 11.91 -9.65
N GLU A 35 -0.52 10.86 -10.29
CA GLU A 35 -0.47 10.70 -11.73
C GLU A 35 -1.76 10.12 -12.34
N GLY A 36 -2.65 9.52 -11.52
CA GLY A 36 -3.90 8.94 -12.01
C GLY A 36 -4.48 7.82 -11.14
N ILE A 37 -5.57 7.23 -11.65
CA ILE A 37 -6.26 6.08 -11.07
C ILE A 37 -5.82 4.84 -11.85
N LEU A 38 -5.40 3.79 -11.14
CA LEU A 38 -4.96 2.51 -11.72
C LEU A 38 -5.85 1.37 -11.24
N GLN A 39 -6.16 0.43 -12.13
CA GLN A 39 -6.88 -0.80 -11.79
C GLN A 39 -6.38 -2.00 -12.62
N GLY A 40 -6.44 -3.20 -12.02
CA GLY A 40 -6.12 -4.45 -12.73
C GLY A 40 -4.70 -4.45 -13.32
N GLN A 41 -4.59 -4.63 -14.64
CA GLN A 41 -3.29 -4.72 -15.33
C GLN A 41 -2.45 -3.43 -15.20
N GLU A 42 -3.10 -2.27 -15.11
CA GLU A 42 -2.40 -0.98 -14.97
C GLU A 42 -1.57 -0.93 -13.68
N ILE A 43 -2.07 -1.55 -12.60
CA ILE A 43 -1.32 -1.67 -11.34
C ILE A 43 -0.11 -2.58 -11.53
N ILE A 44 -0.29 -3.71 -12.23
CA ILE A 44 0.80 -4.68 -12.46
C ILE A 44 1.92 -4.02 -13.26
N ASP A 45 1.58 -3.33 -14.34
CA ASP A 45 2.53 -2.65 -15.21
C ASP A 45 3.21 -1.48 -14.48
N GLY A 46 2.46 -0.73 -13.67
CA GLY A 46 2.99 0.32 -12.81
C GLY A 46 3.99 -0.19 -11.78
N LEU A 47 3.67 -1.30 -11.09
CA LEU A 47 4.57 -1.92 -10.12
C LEU A 47 5.81 -2.56 -10.76
N ALA A 48 5.69 -3.09 -11.99
CA ALA A 48 6.79 -3.70 -12.71
C ALA A 48 7.79 -2.67 -13.25
N SER A 49 7.29 -1.50 -13.66
CA SER A 49 8.10 -0.39 -14.16
C SER A 49 8.68 0.51 -13.07
N ALA A 50 8.07 0.53 -11.88
CA ALA A 50 8.53 1.34 -10.76
C ALA A 50 9.78 0.75 -10.09
N PRO A 51 10.83 1.56 -9.83
CA PRO A 51 11.94 1.14 -8.99
C PRO A 51 11.48 0.83 -7.57
N ARG A 52 11.98 -0.28 -7.00
CA ARG A 52 11.63 -0.74 -5.65
C ARG A 52 12.05 0.26 -4.57
N TRP A 53 11.33 0.23 -3.46
CA TRP A 53 11.71 0.91 -2.23
C TRP A 53 12.65 0.02 -1.42
N ASP A 54 13.72 0.62 -0.89
CA ASP A 54 14.67 -0.04 0.00
C ASP A 54 14.22 0.06 1.46
N GLY A 55 13.40 1.06 1.78
CA GLY A 55 12.88 1.25 3.12
C GLY A 55 11.65 2.16 3.13
N VAL A 56 10.79 1.95 4.12
CA VAL A 56 9.68 2.84 4.43
C VAL A 56 9.64 3.06 5.93
N THR A 57 9.45 4.31 6.37
CA THR A 57 9.09 4.62 7.76
C THR A 57 7.64 5.07 7.80
N ILE A 58 6.80 4.32 8.52
CA ILE A 58 5.37 4.61 8.68
C ILE A 58 5.12 5.29 10.03
N THR A 59 4.66 6.54 9.99
CA THR A 59 4.33 7.37 11.17
C THR A 59 2.89 7.89 11.12
N ASN A 60 2.42 8.53 12.19
CA ASN A 60 1.04 9.04 12.31
C ASN A 60 -0.04 8.02 11.95
N ARG A 61 0.09 6.81 12.49
CA ARG A 61 -0.75 5.64 12.19
C ARG A 61 -2.16 5.83 12.75
N ARG A 62 -3.18 5.64 11.90
CA ARG A 62 -4.59 5.52 12.25
C ARG A 62 -5.15 4.24 11.63
N VAL A 63 -5.99 3.54 12.37
CA VAL A 63 -6.70 2.35 11.89
C VAL A 63 -8.18 2.45 12.25
N ALA A 64 -9.04 2.16 11.28
CA ALA A 64 -10.45 1.87 11.49
C ALA A 64 -10.70 0.45 10.97
N GLU A 65 -11.28 -0.43 11.79
CA GLU A 65 -11.56 -1.83 11.43
C GLU A 65 -13.03 -2.13 11.73
N SER A 66 -13.70 -2.80 10.78
CA SER A 66 -15.08 -3.26 10.91
C SER A 66 -15.22 -4.58 10.16
N ASP A 67 -15.58 -5.64 10.87
CA ASP A 67 -15.78 -6.99 10.34
C ASP A 67 -14.63 -7.45 9.42
N ASP A 68 -14.90 -7.46 8.11
CA ASP A 68 -14.00 -7.91 7.06
C ASP A 68 -13.28 -6.77 6.35
N VAL A 69 -13.35 -5.54 6.87
CA VAL A 69 -12.72 -4.35 6.27
C VAL A 69 -11.86 -3.62 7.29
N ALA A 70 -10.69 -3.17 6.85
CA ALA A 70 -9.86 -2.25 7.61
C ALA A 70 -9.37 -1.11 6.73
N VAL A 71 -9.28 0.09 7.29
CA VAL A 71 -8.72 1.29 6.67
C VAL A 71 -7.54 1.75 7.50
N LEU A 72 -6.38 1.86 6.86
CA LEU A 72 -5.16 2.42 7.43
C LEU A 72 -4.94 3.81 6.84
N ALA A 73 -4.72 4.81 7.69
CA ALA A 73 -4.25 6.13 7.26
C ALA A 73 -2.94 6.44 7.98
N TYR A 74 -1.95 6.93 7.23
CA TYR A 74 -0.60 7.11 7.76
C TYR A 74 0.24 8.07 6.90
N ARG A 75 1.37 8.50 7.46
CA ARG A 75 2.45 9.16 6.73
C ARG A 75 3.51 8.13 6.37
N ALA A 76 3.95 8.12 5.12
CA ALA A 76 5.02 7.27 4.63
C ALA A 76 6.25 8.13 4.27
N GLU A 77 7.41 7.69 4.74
CA GLU A 77 8.72 8.18 4.28
C GLU A 77 9.44 7.03 3.57
N ALA A 78 9.33 6.99 2.24
CA ALA A 78 9.89 5.91 1.43
C ALA A 78 11.23 6.32 0.83
N ARG A 79 12.21 5.40 0.87
CA ARG A 79 13.59 5.64 0.46
C ARG A 79 14.02 4.57 -0.52
N ARG A 80 14.82 4.97 -1.51
CA ARG A 80 15.49 4.06 -2.44
C ARG A 80 16.82 4.65 -2.89
N ALA A 81 17.77 3.79 -3.26
CA ALA A 81 19.09 4.20 -3.71
C ALA A 81 19.02 5.15 -4.91
N GLY A 82 19.80 6.23 -4.87
CA GLY A 82 19.91 7.18 -5.97
C GLY A 82 18.70 8.09 -6.19
N ALA A 83 17.71 8.12 -5.30
CA ALA A 83 16.56 9.02 -5.39
C ALA A 83 16.27 9.76 -4.06
N PRO A 84 15.64 10.96 -4.12
CA PRO A 84 15.18 11.65 -2.92
C PRO A 84 14.15 10.81 -2.13
N THR A 85 14.10 11.03 -0.82
CA THR A 85 13.05 10.47 0.04
C THR A 85 11.68 10.95 -0.44
N ARG A 86 10.76 10.00 -0.64
CA ARG A 86 9.36 10.29 -0.96
C ARG A 86 8.56 10.44 0.32
N LEU A 87 7.91 11.59 0.48
CA LEU A 87 7.03 11.90 1.60
C LEU A 87 5.59 11.98 1.09
N VAL A 88 4.72 11.14 1.62
CA VAL A 88 3.30 11.08 1.21
C VAL A 88 2.39 10.81 2.40
N LEU A 89 1.17 11.33 2.34
CA LEU A 89 0.05 10.81 3.13
C LEU A 89 -0.59 9.67 2.36
N CYS A 90 -0.94 8.61 3.07
CA CYS A 90 -1.49 7.40 2.49
C CYS A 90 -2.80 7.00 3.16
N CYS A 91 -3.68 6.40 2.35
CA CYS A 91 -4.85 5.69 2.81
C CYS A 91 -4.90 4.33 2.12
N SER A 92 -4.91 3.24 2.88
CA SER A 92 -4.98 1.87 2.38
C SER A 92 -6.21 1.19 2.97
N SER A 93 -7.03 0.59 2.11
CA SER A 93 -8.16 -0.25 2.54
C SER A 93 -7.83 -1.71 2.28
N TRP A 94 -8.09 -2.53 3.28
CA TRP A 94 -7.89 -3.96 3.30
C TRP A 94 -9.23 -4.66 3.47
N VAL A 95 -9.42 -5.77 2.76
CA VAL A 95 -10.60 -6.65 2.87
C VAL A 95 -10.17 -8.06 3.24
N ARG A 96 -10.97 -8.75 4.05
CA ARG A 96 -10.73 -10.14 4.43
C ARG A 96 -11.50 -11.06 3.47
N LEU A 97 -10.76 -11.77 2.62
CA LEU A 97 -11.28 -12.80 1.71
C LEU A 97 -10.59 -14.13 2.04
N GLY A 98 -10.91 -14.66 3.23
CA GLY A 98 -10.14 -15.70 3.92
C GLY A 98 -8.87 -15.15 4.58
N ASN A 99 -8.04 -14.44 3.80
CA ASN A 99 -6.89 -13.67 4.29
C ASN A 99 -7.07 -12.18 3.98
N TRP A 100 -6.35 -11.30 4.68
CA TRP A 100 -6.31 -9.88 4.35
C TRP A 100 -5.73 -9.65 2.94
N ARG A 101 -6.38 -8.77 2.20
CA ARG A 101 -6.02 -8.36 0.84
C ARG A 101 -6.17 -6.85 0.69
N LEU A 102 -5.21 -6.19 0.06
CA LEU A 102 -5.30 -4.76 -0.25
C LEU A 102 -6.36 -4.58 -1.35
N ILE A 103 -7.40 -3.79 -1.08
CA ILE A 103 -8.47 -3.50 -2.05
C ILE A 103 -8.44 -2.06 -2.54
N ALA A 104 -7.90 -1.12 -1.74
CA ALA A 104 -7.66 0.23 -2.21
C ALA A 104 -6.37 0.82 -1.64
N HIS A 105 -5.67 1.64 -2.40
CA HIS A 105 -4.51 2.39 -1.92
C HIS A 105 -4.46 3.78 -2.56
N GLN A 106 -4.25 4.81 -1.75
CA GLN A 106 -4.11 6.19 -2.22
C GLN A 106 -2.85 6.83 -1.66
N GLN A 107 -2.21 7.67 -2.47
CA GLN A 107 -1.13 8.57 -2.05
C GLN A 107 -1.46 10.03 -2.36
N THR A 108 -1.18 10.92 -1.41
CA THR A 108 -1.25 12.37 -1.56
C THR A 108 0.11 12.97 -1.21
N ASN A 109 0.66 13.78 -2.11
CA ASN A 109 1.93 14.49 -1.89
C ASN A 109 1.77 15.54 -0.78
N ILE A 110 2.87 15.82 -0.08
CA ILE A 110 2.96 16.77 1.04
C ILE A 110 4.26 17.58 0.98
#